data_AF-A0A4S3JI69-F1
#
_entry.id   AF-A0A4S3JI69-F1
#
_cell.length_a   1.000
_cell.length_b   1.000
_cell.length_c   1.000
_cell.angle_alpha   90.00
_cell.angle_beta   90.00
_cell.angle_gamma   90.00
#
_symmetry.space_group_name_H-M   'P 1'
#
loop_
_entity.id
_entity.type
_entity.pdbx_description
1 polymer ?
#
loop_
_entity_poly.entity_id
_entity_poly.type
_entity_poly.pdbx_seq_one_letter_code
_entity_poly.pdbx_strand_id
1 'polypeptide(L)'
;MHIFLSLISISLSALVHGYVNPGICSGACNVHDPGLIQRESDGVYFRFSTGNNISYASSSSIEGPWEVLGPMLPNGSSIDLDGRDDLWAPDVQLINGVYHVYYSVSVFGSQNSAIGLATSDTMDAGTWTEHGATGIRSDSSKSYNAIDANLFNDGVFYLNFGSFWTDIYQVEMDSTAMKVSSSAYNIVYDPNGDHAVEGAFLYK
;
A
#
# COMPACT_ATOMS: atom_id res chain seq x y z
N MET A 1 45.41 -27.95 -46.38
CA MET A 1 45.70 -26.60 -45.87
C MET A 1 44.38 -26.02 -45.37
N HIS A 2 44.26 -25.80 -44.06
CA HIS A 2 42.99 -25.57 -43.36
C HIS A 2 42.39 -24.18 -43.63
N ILE A 3 41.09 -24.14 -43.89
CA ILE A 3 40.28 -22.93 -43.99
C ILE A 3 39.78 -22.60 -42.58
N PHE A 4 40.19 -21.44 -42.04
CA PHE A 4 39.62 -20.89 -40.82
C PHE A 4 38.41 -20.01 -41.18
N LEU A 5 37.20 -20.43 -40.76
CA LEU A 5 36.04 -19.54 -40.69
C LEU A 5 36.07 -18.80 -39.35
N SER A 6 36.15 -17.48 -39.40
CA SER A 6 35.95 -16.61 -38.22
C SER A 6 34.45 -16.33 -38.08
N LEU A 7 33.83 -16.78 -36.99
CA LEU A 7 32.48 -16.37 -36.61
C LEU A 7 32.54 -15.02 -35.89
N ILE A 8 31.87 -14.02 -36.45
CA ILE A 8 31.63 -12.73 -35.79
C ILE A 8 30.40 -12.92 -34.88
N SER A 9 30.60 -12.91 -33.57
CA SER A 9 29.51 -12.81 -32.59
C SER A 9 28.91 -11.41 -32.64
N ILE A 10 27.63 -11.31 -33.01
CA ILE A 10 26.84 -10.09 -32.86
C ILE A 10 26.30 -10.07 -31.43
N SER A 11 26.86 -9.21 -30.59
CA SER A 11 26.35 -8.93 -29.26
C SER A 11 25.02 -8.17 -29.38
N LEU A 12 23.91 -8.83 -29.03
CA LEU A 12 22.61 -8.18 -28.90
C LEU A 12 22.59 -7.43 -27.56
N SER A 13 22.87 -6.11 -27.59
CA SER A 13 22.70 -5.27 -26.41
C SER A 13 21.22 -5.20 -26.07
N ALA A 14 20.83 -5.79 -24.93
CA ALA A 14 19.48 -5.64 -24.39
C ALA A 14 19.21 -4.16 -24.10
N LEU A 15 18.01 -3.71 -24.47
CA LEU A 15 17.53 -2.36 -24.22
C LEU A 15 17.56 -2.06 -22.73
N VAL A 16 18.23 -0.96 -22.39
CA VAL A 16 18.19 -0.34 -21.08
C VAL A 16 16.73 0.02 -20.78
N HIS A 17 16.17 -0.51 -19.68
CA HIS A 17 14.88 -0.07 -19.16
C HIS A 17 15.06 1.35 -18.63
N GLY A 18 14.91 2.34 -19.51
CA GLY A 18 14.79 3.72 -19.11
C GLY A 18 13.49 3.88 -18.31
N TYR A 19 13.55 4.67 -17.24
CA TYR A 19 12.35 5.14 -16.56
C TYR A 19 11.44 5.79 -17.61
N VAL A 20 10.28 5.18 -17.85
CA VAL A 20 9.25 5.77 -18.72
C VAL A 20 8.81 7.06 -18.03
N ASN A 21 8.67 8.16 -18.78
CA ASN A 21 8.09 9.40 -18.24
C ASN A 21 6.73 9.07 -17.60
N PRO A 22 6.31 9.82 -16.56
CA PRO A 22 4.98 9.66 -16.00
C PRO A 22 3.93 9.63 -17.11
N GLY A 23 3.08 8.60 -17.11
CA GLY A 23 1.97 8.48 -18.05
C GLY A 23 0.99 9.64 -17.90
N ILE A 24 0.10 9.79 -18.88
CA ILE A 24 -1.00 10.74 -18.77
C ILE A 24 -1.93 10.32 -17.61
N CYS A 25 -2.46 11.31 -16.89
CA CYS A 25 -3.55 11.11 -15.94
C CYS A 25 -4.68 12.08 -16.29
N SER A 26 -5.91 11.57 -16.35
CA SER A 26 -7.11 12.37 -16.59
C SER A 26 -8.20 12.08 -15.57
N GLY A 27 -9.15 13.02 -15.39
CA GLY A 27 -10.18 12.94 -14.36
C GLY A 27 -9.64 13.33 -12.98
N ALA A 28 -10.04 12.59 -11.94
CA ALA A 28 -9.58 12.84 -10.58
C ALA A 28 -8.11 12.42 -10.41
N CYS A 29 -7.16 13.33 -10.61
CA CYS A 29 -5.71 13.04 -10.54
C CYS A 29 -4.98 13.67 -9.35
N ASN A 30 -5.66 14.47 -8.53
CA ASN A 30 -5.08 14.96 -7.28
C ASN A 30 -5.11 13.85 -6.23
N VAL A 31 -3.95 13.28 -5.92
CA VAL A 31 -3.81 12.04 -5.14
C VAL A 31 -2.63 12.15 -4.21
N HIS A 32 -2.78 11.62 -3.00
CA HIS A 32 -1.72 11.46 -2.01
C HIS A 32 -1.74 9.99 -1.54
N ASP A 33 -0.55 9.38 -1.45
CA ASP A 33 -0.34 7.97 -1.08
C ASP A 33 -1.26 6.98 -1.83
N PRO A 34 -1.08 6.81 -3.15
CA PRO A 34 -1.96 5.97 -3.95
C PRO A 34 -1.79 4.46 -3.66
N GLY A 35 -2.90 3.78 -3.38
CA GLY A 35 -3.05 2.34 -3.58
C GLY A 35 -3.77 2.06 -4.90
N LEU A 36 -3.31 1.09 -5.70
CA LEU A 36 -3.88 0.79 -7.02
C LEU A 36 -4.04 -0.73 -7.20
N ILE A 37 -5.21 -1.15 -7.69
CA ILE A 37 -5.43 -2.55 -8.10
C ILE A 37 -6.37 -2.61 -9.30
N GLN A 38 -6.26 -3.67 -10.10
CA GLN A 38 -7.22 -4.00 -11.14
C GLN A 38 -8.14 -5.12 -10.65
N ARG A 39 -9.46 -4.93 -10.78
CA ARG A 39 -10.45 -5.93 -10.41
C ARG A 39 -10.42 -7.10 -11.37
N GLU A 40 -10.24 -8.31 -10.86
CA GLU A 40 -10.08 -9.52 -11.70
C GLU A 40 -11.31 -9.86 -12.54
N SER A 41 -12.52 -9.56 -12.06
CA SER A 41 -13.77 -9.99 -12.69
C SER A 41 -14.09 -9.25 -13.99
N ASP A 42 -13.61 -8.01 -14.15
CA ASP A 42 -13.96 -7.15 -15.28
C ASP A 42 -12.83 -6.22 -15.77
N GLY A 43 -11.67 -6.23 -15.12
CA GLY A 43 -10.52 -5.43 -15.52
C GLY A 43 -10.62 -3.94 -15.19
N VAL A 44 -11.61 -3.51 -14.41
CA VAL A 44 -11.72 -2.11 -13.96
C VAL A 44 -10.61 -1.81 -12.95
N TYR A 45 -9.92 -0.70 -13.13
CA TYR A 45 -8.92 -0.22 -12.19
C TYR A 45 -9.58 0.56 -11.05
N PHE A 46 -9.10 0.35 -9.83
CA PHE A 46 -9.48 1.07 -8.63
C PHE A 46 -8.24 1.70 -8.01
N ARG A 47 -8.35 2.98 -7.64
CA ARG A 47 -7.29 3.73 -6.99
C ARG A 47 -7.81 4.34 -5.69
N PHE A 48 -7.10 4.10 -4.61
CA PHE A 48 -7.35 4.57 -3.25
C PHE A 48 -6.32 5.62 -2.88
N SER A 49 -6.67 6.56 -2.02
CA SER A 49 -5.77 7.62 -1.60
C SER A 49 -6.09 8.15 -0.21
N THR A 50 -5.09 8.75 0.41
CA THR A 50 -5.20 9.49 1.66
C THR A 50 -6.33 10.52 1.63
N GLY A 51 -7.00 10.65 2.77
CA GLY A 51 -7.96 11.70 3.09
C GLY A 51 -9.42 11.33 2.82
N ASN A 52 -10.35 12.01 3.50
CA ASN A 52 -11.80 11.81 3.32
C ASN A 52 -12.19 10.32 3.47
N ASN A 53 -11.81 9.71 4.59
CA ASN A 53 -12.06 8.30 4.91
C ASN A 53 -11.63 7.32 3.80
N ILE A 54 -10.45 7.55 3.23
CA ILE A 54 -9.95 6.96 1.99
C ILE A 54 -10.79 7.38 0.79
N SER A 55 -10.32 8.40 0.09
CA SER A 55 -10.87 8.76 -1.21
C SER A 55 -10.52 7.68 -2.22
N TYR A 56 -11.48 7.25 -3.03
CA TYR A 56 -11.22 6.22 -4.03
C TYR A 56 -12.00 6.48 -5.32
N ALA A 57 -11.41 6.05 -6.42
CA ALA A 57 -11.86 6.29 -7.78
C ALA A 57 -11.69 5.03 -8.62
N SER A 58 -12.43 4.94 -9.73
CA SER A 58 -12.29 3.85 -10.69
C SER A 58 -12.11 4.36 -12.11
N SER A 59 -11.57 3.51 -12.97
CA SER A 59 -11.47 3.76 -14.40
C SER A 59 -11.32 2.47 -15.19
N SER A 60 -11.72 2.48 -16.46
CA SER A 60 -11.43 1.39 -17.40
C SER A 60 -10.01 1.45 -17.98
N SER A 61 -9.26 2.54 -17.74
CA SER A 61 -7.84 2.67 -18.08
C SER A 61 -7.02 3.17 -16.89
N ILE A 62 -5.78 2.70 -16.78
CA ILE A 62 -4.81 3.19 -15.80
C ILE A 62 -4.50 4.69 -15.96
N GLU A 63 -4.71 5.24 -17.17
CA GLU A 63 -4.54 6.67 -17.49
C GLU A 63 -5.78 7.52 -17.16
N GLY A 64 -6.88 6.88 -16.78
CA GLY A 64 -8.17 7.51 -16.60
C GLY A 64 -9.03 7.56 -17.88
N PRO A 65 -10.12 8.37 -17.89
CA PRO A 65 -10.49 9.30 -16.82
C PRO A 65 -10.85 8.56 -15.52
N TRP A 66 -10.28 9.03 -14.41
CA TRP A 66 -10.59 8.53 -13.07
C TRP A 66 -11.88 9.17 -12.55
N GLU A 67 -12.87 8.35 -12.26
CA GLU A 67 -14.17 8.76 -11.72
C GLU A 67 -14.23 8.51 -10.22
N VAL A 68 -14.55 9.56 -9.45
CA VAL A 68 -14.61 9.49 -7.98
C VAL A 68 -15.82 8.68 -7.53
N LEU A 69 -15.60 7.72 -6.62
CA LEU A 69 -16.64 6.89 -6.01
C LEU A 69 -17.08 7.39 -4.63
N GLY A 70 -16.32 8.33 -4.04
CA GLY A 70 -16.57 8.91 -2.71
C GLY A 70 -15.56 8.42 -1.67
N PRO A 71 -15.91 8.44 -0.37
CA PRO A 71 -15.12 7.80 0.69
C PRO A 71 -15.34 6.28 0.69
N MET A 72 -14.26 5.51 0.86
CA MET A 72 -14.32 4.04 0.98
C MET A 72 -15.08 3.64 2.25
N LEU A 73 -14.83 4.35 3.36
CA LEU A 73 -15.48 4.17 4.65
C LEU A 73 -16.29 5.42 5.01
N PRO A 74 -17.53 5.59 4.51
CA PRO A 74 -18.31 6.81 4.73
C PRO A 74 -18.52 7.19 6.21
N ASN A 75 -18.44 6.22 7.13
CA ASN A 75 -18.62 6.41 8.57
C ASN A 75 -17.29 6.48 9.35
N GLY A 76 -16.14 6.57 8.67
CA GLY A 76 -14.82 6.55 9.29
C GLY A 76 -14.41 5.17 9.80
N SER A 77 -13.28 5.14 10.52
CA SER A 77 -12.77 3.94 11.19
C SER A 77 -13.43 3.74 12.55
N SER A 78 -13.61 2.47 12.95
CA SER A 78 -14.01 2.11 14.33
C SER A 78 -12.87 2.23 15.35
N ILE A 79 -11.64 2.47 14.90
CA ILE A 79 -10.48 2.64 15.78
C ILE A 79 -10.61 3.97 16.54
N ASP A 80 -10.69 3.89 17.86
CA ASP A 80 -10.82 5.04 18.75
C ASP A 80 -9.47 5.78 18.93
N LEU A 81 -9.07 6.49 17.88
CA LEU A 81 -7.91 7.39 17.84
C LEU A 81 -8.31 8.69 17.12
N ASP A 82 -7.58 9.77 17.41
CA ASP A 82 -7.65 10.97 16.59
C ASP A 82 -7.24 10.62 15.15
N GLY A 83 -7.95 11.18 14.17
CA GLY A 83 -7.76 10.85 12.75
C GLY A 83 -8.66 9.72 12.22
N ARG A 84 -9.54 9.13 13.04
CA ARG A 84 -10.48 8.07 12.58
C ARG A 84 -11.44 8.51 11.46
N ASP A 85 -11.60 9.81 11.28
CA ASP A 85 -12.43 10.45 10.25
C ASP A 85 -11.60 11.09 9.10
N ASP A 86 -10.30 10.81 9.05
CA ASP A 86 -9.39 11.20 7.97
C ASP A 86 -8.25 10.17 7.84
N LEU A 87 -8.47 9.15 7.00
CA LEU A 87 -7.63 7.95 6.92
C LEU A 87 -6.55 8.09 5.85
N TRP A 88 -5.38 7.48 6.07
CA TRP A 88 -4.19 7.70 5.23
C TRP A 88 -3.56 6.42 4.67
N ALA A 89 -2.74 6.60 3.63
CA ALA A 89 -1.84 5.64 3.02
C ALA A 89 -2.45 4.23 2.84
N PRO A 90 -3.51 4.11 2.01
CA PRO A 90 -4.14 2.82 1.76
C PRO A 90 -3.25 1.88 0.94
N ASP A 91 -3.15 0.62 1.36
CA ASP A 91 -2.58 -0.48 0.56
C ASP A 91 -3.67 -1.49 0.24
N VAL A 92 -3.80 -1.84 -1.05
CA VAL A 92 -4.86 -2.71 -1.55
C VAL A 92 -4.28 -4.00 -2.13
N GLN A 93 -4.83 -5.14 -1.72
CA GLN A 93 -4.42 -6.47 -2.17
C GLN A 93 -5.63 -7.37 -2.39
N LEU A 94 -5.54 -8.30 -3.35
CA LEU A 94 -6.52 -9.36 -3.53
C LEU A 94 -6.03 -10.64 -2.84
N ILE A 95 -6.80 -11.14 -1.86
CA ILE A 95 -6.45 -12.30 -1.05
C ILE A 95 -7.62 -13.28 -1.09
N ASN A 96 -7.41 -14.47 -1.66
CA ASN A 96 -8.43 -15.53 -1.74
C ASN A 96 -9.78 -15.05 -2.31
N GLY A 97 -9.76 -14.14 -3.29
CA GLY A 97 -10.96 -13.59 -3.93
C GLY A 97 -11.60 -12.40 -3.19
N VAL A 98 -11.02 -11.94 -2.08
CA VAL A 98 -11.49 -10.79 -1.31
C VAL A 98 -10.46 -9.67 -1.40
N TYR A 99 -10.91 -8.45 -1.68
CA TYR A 99 -10.06 -7.26 -1.69
C TYR A 99 -9.87 -6.75 -0.26
N HIS A 100 -8.63 -6.67 0.18
CA HIS A 100 -8.21 -6.14 1.48
C HIS A 100 -7.63 -4.74 1.26
N VAL A 101 -8.09 -3.76 2.04
CA VAL A 101 -7.51 -2.42 2.09
C VAL A 101 -7.05 -2.12 3.51
N TYR A 102 -5.74 -2.08 3.70
CA TYR A 102 -5.12 -1.59 4.93
C TYR A 102 -5.09 -0.07 4.90
N TYR A 103 -5.26 0.57 6.04
CA TYR A 103 -5.26 2.03 6.13
C TYR A 103 -4.72 2.51 7.48
N SER A 104 -4.26 3.75 7.52
CA SER A 104 -3.69 4.37 8.72
C SER A 104 -4.71 5.25 9.44
N VAL A 105 -4.71 5.20 10.77
CA VAL A 105 -5.41 6.14 11.66
C VAL A 105 -4.36 6.87 12.49
N SER A 106 -4.21 8.17 12.26
CA SER A 106 -3.19 8.98 12.91
C SER A 106 -3.48 10.49 12.80
N VAL A 107 -2.63 11.30 13.41
CA VAL A 107 -2.57 12.76 13.24
C VAL A 107 -1.12 13.21 13.04
N PHE A 108 -0.93 14.34 12.36
CA PHE A 108 0.40 14.77 11.91
C PHE A 108 1.37 14.94 13.09
N GLY A 109 2.57 14.37 12.95
CA GLY A 109 3.63 14.44 13.97
C GLY A 109 3.39 13.60 15.23
N SER A 110 2.38 12.72 15.22
CA SER A 110 2.08 11.80 16.32
C SER A 110 2.51 10.37 16.01
N GLN A 111 2.90 9.65 17.06
CA GLN A 111 3.13 8.20 17.05
C GLN A 111 1.92 7.41 17.57
N ASN A 112 0.89 8.10 18.08
CA ASN A 112 -0.31 7.44 18.58
C ASN A 112 -1.19 7.04 17.40
N SER A 113 -0.93 5.86 16.87
CA SER A 113 -1.39 5.46 15.54
C SER A 113 -1.75 3.98 15.48
N ALA A 114 -2.52 3.61 14.48
CA ALA A 114 -2.91 2.23 14.23
C ALA A 114 -3.12 1.97 12.75
N ILE A 115 -2.90 0.71 12.35
CA ILE A 115 -3.29 0.22 11.02
C ILE A 115 -4.60 -0.53 11.14
N GLY A 116 -5.61 -0.06 10.42
CA GLY A 116 -6.89 -0.73 10.24
C GLY A 116 -6.96 -1.57 8.97
N LEU A 117 -8.04 -2.33 8.83
CA LEU A 117 -8.34 -3.14 7.65
C LEU A 117 -9.82 -3.04 7.28
N ALA A 118 -10.11 -2.88 6.00
CA ALA A 118 -11.43 -3.10 5.44
C ALA A 118 -11.36 -4.13 4.31
N THR A 119 -12.46 -4.87 4.09
CA THR A 119 -12.54 -5.86 3.00
C THR A 119 -13.78 -5.67 2.14
N SER A 120 -13.71 -6.05 0.86
CA SER A 120 -14.84 -6.10 -0.06
C SER A 120 -14.65 -7.21 -1.09
N ASP A 121 -15.74 -7.85 -1.52
CA ASP A 121 -15.72 -8.81 -2.62
C ASP A 121 -15.67 -8.14 -4.01
N THR A 122 -16.12 -6.88 -4.12
CA THR A 122 -16.29 -6.21 -5.42
C THR A 122 -15.60 -4.85 -5.56
N MET A 123 -15.19 -4.24 -4.44
CA MET A 123 -14.75 -2.84 -4.33
C MET A 123 -15.79 -1.78 -4.71
N ASP A 124 -17.05 -2.16 -4.94
CA ASP A 124 -18.11 -1.20 -5.24
C ASP A 124 -18.47 -0.37 -4.00
N ALA A 125 -18.99 0.84 -4.21
CA ALA A 125 -19.40 1.71 -3.12
C ALA A 125 -20.44 1.05 -2.20
N GLY A 126 -20.18 1.14 -0.89
CA GLY A 126 -21.06 0.58 0.15
C GLY A 126 -20.89 -0.92 0.42
N THR A 127 -19.93 -1.60 -0.23
CA THR A 127 -19.67 -3.03 -0.01
C THR A 127 -18.56 -3.31 1.01
N TRP A 128 -17.87 -2.27 1.48
CA TRP A 128 -16.75 -2.38 2.40
C TRP A 128 -17.20 -2.79 3.81
N THR A 129 -16.57 -3.84 4.34
CA THR A 129 -16.68 -4.29 5.73
C THR A 129 -15.44 -3.84 6.49
N GLU A 130 -15.62 -3.07 7.56
CA GLU A 130 -14.54 -2.55 8.41
C GLU A 130 -14.24 -3.54 9.55
N HIS A 131 -12.95 -3.84 9.82
CA HIS A 131 -12.51 -4.89 10.78
C HIS A 131 -11.74 -4.35 12.00
N GLY A 132 -11.69 -3.04 12.17
CA GLY A 132 -10.90 -2.34 13.16
C GLY A 132 -9.40 -2.54 12.98
N ALA A 133 -8.65 -2.38 14.08
CA ALA A 133 -7.19 -2.48 14.07
C ALA A 133 -6.71 -3.90 13.79
N THR A 134 -5.69 -4.04 12.93
CA THR A 134 -4.98 -5.30 12.63
C THR A 134 -4.20 -5.87 13.83
N GLY A 135 -4.05 -5.08 14.90
CA GLY A 135 -3.18 -5.37 16.04
C GLY A 135 -1.86 -4.60 15.97
N ILE A 136 -1.55 -3.96 14.84
CA ILE A 136 -0.43 -3.02 14.73
C ILE A 136 -0.89 -1.66 15.26
N ARG A 137 -0.30 -1.27 16.38
CA ARG A 137 -0.54 -0.01 17.08
C ARG A 137 0.76 0.52 17.64
N SER A 138 0.84 1.84 17.74
CA SER A 138 1.92 2.55 18.40
C SER A 138 1.39 3.64 19.31
N ASP A 139 2.18 3.92 20.33
CA ASP A 139 2.14 5.09 21.18
C ASP A 139 3.60 5.40 21.56
N SER A 140 3.83 6.32 22.51
CA SER A 140 5.18 6.70 22.95
C SER A 140 5.99 5.58 23.60
N SER A 141 5.39 4.42 23.89
CA SER A 141 6.10 3.23 24.38
C SER A 141 6.71 2.38 23.25
N LYS A 142 6.31 2.62 22.00
CA LYS A 142 6.87 1.94 20.82
C LYS A 142 8.00 2.76 20.24
N SER A 143 8.90 2.07 19.54
CA SER A 143 9.97 2.74 18.80
C SER A 143 9.53 3.14 17.40
N TYR A 144 8.41 2.64 16.89
CA TYR A 144 7.93 2.86 15.52
C TYR A 144 6.62 3.64 15.48
N ASN A 145 6.31 4.23 14.34
CA ASN A 145 4.97 4.74 14.05
C ASN A 145 4.16 3.70 13.26
N ALA A 146 2.92 3.42 13.67
CA ALA A 146 2.04 2.43 13.06
C ALA A 146 1.17 3.03 11.95
N ILE A 147 1.81 3.47 10.87
CA ILE A 147 1.18 3.99 9.63
C ILE A 147 1.89 3.44 8.38
N ASP A 148 1.37 3.76 7.20
CA ASP A 148 1.96 3.45 5.88
C ASP A 148 2.13 1.95 5.65
N ALA A 149 1.03 1.21 5.81
CA ALA A 149 1.01 -0.22 5.61
C ALA A 149 1.33 -0.61 4.17
N ASN A 150 2.05 -1.71 3.99
CA ASN A 150 2.14 -2.45 2.73
C ASN A 150 2.19 -3.94 3.01
N LEU A 151 1.23 -4.69 2.47
CA LEU A 151 1.22 -6.15 2.58
C LEU A 151 2.11 -6.79 1.51
N PHE A 152 2.99 -7.67 1.97
CA PHE A 152 3.88 -8.46 1.15
C PHE A 152 3.61 -9.96 1.36
N ASN A 153 3.51 -10.72 0.28
CA ASN A 153 3.28 -12.17 0.33
C ASN A 153 4.44 -12.92 -0.32
N ASP A 154 5.15 -13.72 0.48
CA ASP A 154 6.17 -14.68 0.01
C ASP A 154 5.87 -16.11 0.48
N GLY A 155 4.62 -16.53 0.36
CA GLY A 155 4.09 -17.77 0.94
C GLY A 155 3.69 -17.63 2.41
N VAL A 156 4.15 -16.56 3.06
CA VAL A 156 3.70 -16.03 4.35
C VAL A 156 3.37 -14.56 4.13
N PHE A 157 2.34 -14.08 4.84
CA PHE A 157 1.98 -12.66 4.81
C PHE A 157 2.82 -11.87 5.81
N TYR A 158 3.46 -10.82 5.32
CA TYR A 158 4.15 -9.82 6.10
C TYR A 158 3.53 -8.46 5.86
N LEU A 159 3.35 -7.66 6.91
CA LEU A 159 2.99 -6.25 6.76
C LEU A 159 4.22 -5.40 7.06
N ASN A 160 4.66 -4.63 6.06
CA ASN A 160 5.62 -3.56 6.22
C ASN A 160 4.87 -2.30 6.66
N PHE A 161 5.47 -1.50 7.53
CA PHE A 161 4.89 -0.25 7.98
C PHE A 161 5.97 0.64 8.60
N GLY A 162 5.68 1.91 8.79
CA GLY A 162 6.59 2.84 9.45
C GLY A 162 6.72 4.16 8.71
N SER A 163 6.91 5.21 9.50
CA SER A 163 7.17 6.57 9.05
C SER A 163 7.86 7.27 10.21
N PHE A 164 9.09 7.74 10.01
CA PHE A 164 9.90 8.38 11.06
C PHE A 164 10.25 7.48 12.25
N TRP A 165 10.65 8.08 13.38
CA TRP A 165 11.13 7.39 14.59
C TRP A 165 12.31 6.44 14.33
N THR A 166 12.11 5.12 14.36
CA THR A 166 13.14 4.17 13.89
C THR A 166 12.67 3.50 12.60
N ASP A 167 12.08 4.29 11.72
CA ASP A 167 11.82 3.99 10.32
C ASP A 167 10.91 2.76 10.14
N ILE A 168 11.32 1.82 9.29
CA ILE A 168 10.43 0.79 8.73
C ILE A 168 10.55 -0.51 9.50
N TYR A 169 9.39 -1.03 9.87
CA TYR A 169 9.20 -2.29 10.56
C TYR A 169 8.45 -3.27 9.66
N GLN A 170 8.62 -4.55 9.97
CA GLN A 170 7.86 -5.64 9.38
C GLN A 170 7.30 -6.53 10.49
N VAL A 171 6.11 -7.07 10.28
CA VAL A 171 5.48 -8.04 11.17
C VAL A 171 4.83 -9.16 10.36
N GLU A 172 4.91 -10.39 10.85
CA GLU A 172 4.17 -11.50 10.27
C GLU A 172 2.68 -11.36 10.59
N MET A 173 1.83 -11.59 9.58
CA MET A 173 0.38 -11.63 9.70
C MET A 173 -0.11 -13.08 9.78
N ASP A 174 -1.33 -13.28 10.26
CA ASP A 174 -1.99 -14.58 10.20
C ASP A 174 -2.26 -15.01 8.74
N SER A 175 -2.72 -16.26 8.57
CA SER A 175 -2.98 -16.83 7.23
C SER A 175 -4.13 -16.15 6.48
N THR A 176 -4.93 -15.32 7.16
CA THR A 176 -5.99 -14.53 6.52
C THR A 176 -5.51 -13.11 6.20
N ALA A 177 -4.27 -12.76 6.58
CA ALA A 177 -3.71 -11.41 6.54
C ALA A 177 -4.53 -10.37 7.31
N MET A 178 -5.36 -10.78 8.28
CA MET A 178 -6.27 -9.85 8.96
C MET A 178 -5.69 -9.31 10.26
N LYS A 179 -4.90 -10.12 10.97
CA LYS A 179 -4.28 -9.75 12.24
C LYS A 179 -2.81 -10.12 12.27
N VAL A 180 -2.04 -9.43 13.10
CA VAL A 180 -0.65 -9.81 13.39
C VAL A 180 -0.58 -11.16 14.10
N SER A 181 0.41 -11.97 13.74
CA SER A 181 0.70 -13.27 14.35
C SER A 181 1.97 -13.27 15.20
N SER A 182 2.76 -12.20 15.13
CA SER A 182 4.09 -12.10 15.75
C SER A 182 4.39 -10.68 16.26
N SER A 183 5.60 -10.49 16.78
CA SER A 183 6.11 -9.15 17.12
C SER A 183 6.81 -8.53 15.92
N ALA A 184 6.60 -7.23 15.74
CA ALA A 184 7.27 -6.47 14.70
C ALA A 184 8.77 -6.34 14.96
N TYR A 185 9.56 -6.30 13.89
CA TYR A 185 11.01 -6.09 13.92
C TYR A 185 11.40 -5.05 12.87
N ASN A 186 12.51 -4.33 13.13
CA ASN A 186 12.98 -3.27 12.25
C ASN A 186 13.70 -3.85 11.02
N ILE A 187 13.38 -3.35 9.82
CA ILE A 187 13.95 -3.81 8.55
C ILE A 187 14.72 -2.72 7.78
N VAL A 188 14.47 -1.45 8.09
CA VAL A 188 15.22 -0.30 7.57
C VAL A 188 15.44 0.66 8.73
N TYR A 189 16.66 1.17 8.86
CA TYR A 189 16.99 2.22 9.82
C TYR A 189 18.04 3.14 9.22
N ASP A 190 17.72 4.42 9.06
CA ASP A 190 18.70 5.48 8.84
C ASP A 190 19.09 6.05 10.20
N PRO A 191 20.32 5.83 10.69
CA PRO A 191 20.74 6.32 12.00
C PRO A 191 20.93 7.85 12.06
N ASN A 192 20.81 8.56 10.94
CA ASN A 192 21.11 9.98 10.86
C ASN A 192 19.85 10.85 10.77
N GLY A 193 19.99 12.08 11.27
CA GLY A 193 18.99 13.13 11.07
C GLY A 193 17.67 12.82 11.77
N ASP A 194 16.58 13.21 11.10
CA ASP A 194 15.22 13.11 11.64
C ASP A 194 14.57 11.75 11.39
N HIS A 195 15.32 10.77 10.87
CA HIS A 195 14.80 9.46 10.46
C HIS A 195 13.70 9.61 9.41
N ALA A 196 13.89 10.44 8.38
CA ALA A 196 12.84 10.78 7.41
C ALA A 196 12.60 9.67 6.36
N VAL A 197 12.25 8.46 6.81
CA VAL A 197 11.92 7.29 5.98
C VAL A 197 10.47 6.87 6.26
N GLU A 198 9.67 6.76 5.19
CA GLU A 198 8.24 6.41 5.24
C GLU A 198 7.78 5.78 3.92
N GLY A 199 6.51 5.38 3.83
CA GLY A 199 5.92 4.89 2.58
C GLY A 199 6.56 3.62 2.01
N ALA A 200 6.90 2.65 2.88
CA ALA A 200 7.54 1.42 2.47
C ALA A 200 6.66 0.59 1.52
N PHE A 201 7.25 0.07 0.44
CA PHE A 201 6.54 -0.79 -0.51
C PHE A 201 7.44 -1.92 -1.01
N LEU A 202 7.06 -3.17 -0.73
CA LEU A 202 7.72 -4.38 -1.22
C LEU A 202 6.78 -5.10 -2.20
N TYR A 203 7.35 -5.61 -3.30
CA TYR A 203 6.64 -6.39 -4.31
C TYR A 203 7.50 -7.55 -4.81
N LYS A 204 6.88 -8.56 -5.41
CA LYS A 204 7.54 -9.73 -5.99
C LYS A 204 6.87 -10.17 -7.28
#